data_AF-A0A928ZX98-F1
#
_entry.id   AF-A0A928ZX98-F1
#
_cell.length_a   1.000
_cell.length_b   1.000
_cell.length_c   1.000
_cell.angle_alpha   90.00
_cell.angle_beta   90.00
_cell.angle_gamma   90.00
#
_symmetry.space_group_name_H-M   'P 1'
#
loop_
_entity.id
_entity.type
_entity.pdbx_description
1 polymer ?
#
loop_
_entity_poly.entity_id
_entity_poly.type
_entity_poly.pdbx_seq_one_letter_code
_entity_poly.pdbx_strand_id
1 'polypeptide(L)'
;AMGIASDDTVAQLQHMARHINQALIDFFNSCHITLVDFKLEFGTLADGTLVLADEISPDTCRLWNQNETDESRRVMDKDRFRQDLGDVESGYQQVLDRILAHTN
;
A
#
# COMPACT_ATOMS: atom_id res chain seq x y z
N ALA A 1 24.78 -10.30 -7.88
CA ALA A 1 23.76 -9.23 -8.00
C ALA A 1 23.67 -8.80 -9.46
N MET A 2 22.48 -8.38 -9.94
CA MET A 2 22.26 -8.03 -11.36
C MET A 2 22.73 -6.61 -11.75
N GLY A 3 23.36 -5.85 -10.85
CA GLY A 3 23.93 -4.52 -11.17
C GLY A 3 22.91 -3.43 -11.47
N ILE A 4 21.66 -3.59 -11.02
CA ILE A 4 20.53 -2.68 -11.34
C ILE A 4 20.58 -1.39 -10.52
N ALA A 5 21.17 -1.42 -9.32
CA ALA A 5 21.36 -0.27 -8.45
C ALA A 5 22.66 -0.43 -7.64
N SER A 6 23.26 0.68 -7.20
CA SER A 6 24.38 0.67 -6.26
C SER A 6 23.90 0.31 -4.85
N ASP A 7 24.82 -0.18 -4.01
CA ASP A 7 24.51 -0.51 -2.61
C ASP A 7 24.00 0.73 -1.84
N ASP A 8 24.54 1.92 -2.14
CA ASP A 8 24.08 3.19 -1.57
C ASP A 8 22.63 3.51 -1.98
N THR A 9 22.27 3.29 -3.24
CA THR A 9 20.89 3.47 -3.71
C THR A 9 19.96 2.46 -3.04
N VAL A 10 20.38 1.20 -2.89
CA VAL A 10 19.57 0.17 -2.20
C VAL A 10 19.36 0.55 -0.74
N ALA A 11 20.38 1.06 -0.05
CA ALA A 11 20.25 1.53 1.33
C ALA A 11 19.26 2.70 1.46
N GLN A 12 19.30 3.65 0.53
CA GLN A 12 18.35 4.78 0.48
C GLN A 12 16.92 4.30 0.23
N LEU A 13 16.71 3.40 -0.73
CA LEU A 13 15.41 2.79 -1.03
C LEU A 13 14.81 2.11 0.21
N GLN A 14 15.62 1.31 0.92
CA GLN A 14 15.17 0.64 2.14
C GLN A 14 14.83 1.61 3.26
N HIS A 15 15.61 2.69 3.41
CA HIS A 15 15.33 3.73 4.40
C HIS A 15 14.00 4.43 4.10
N MET A 16 13.79 4.87 2.85
CA MET A 16 12.55 5.50 2.42
C MET A 16 11.34 4.55 2.57
N ALA A 17 11.48 3.29 2.14
CA ALA A 17 10.42 2.29 2.25
C ALA A 17 9.98 2.06 3.70
N ARG A 18 10.92 2.00 4.66
CA ARG A 18 10.58 1.89 6.09
C ARG A 18 9.87 3.13 6.63
N HIS A 19 10.27 4.31 6.19
CA HIS A 19 9.61 5.56 6.58
C HIS A 19 8.18 5.64 6.04
N ILE A 20 7.99 5.27 4.75
CA ILE A 20 6.68 5.19 4.11
C ILE A 20 5.82 4.13 4.79
N ASN A 21 6.38 2.96 5.13
CA ASN A 21 5.68 1.92 5.87
C ASN A 21 5.11 2.46 7.18
N GLN A 22 5.91 3.17 7.98
CA GLN A 22 5.43 3.74 9.23
C GLN A 22 4.27 4.73 8.99
N ALA A 23 4.44 5.64 8.04
CA ALA A 23 3.41 6.63 7.71
C ALA A 23 2.10 5.99 7.20
N LEU A 24 2.19 4.98 6.33
CA LEU A 24 1.02 4.28 5.79
C LEU A 24 0.34 3.40 6.84
N ILE A 25 1.10 2.71 7.71
CA ILE A 25 0.53 1.94 8.82
C ILE A 25 -0.29 2.87 9.72
N ASP A 26 0.29 4.00 10.13
CA ASP A 26 -0.38 4.95 11.03
C ASP A 26 -1.64 5.53 10.36
N PHE A 27 -1.55 5.91 9.09
CA PHE A 27 -2.68 6.41 8.31
C PHE A 27 -3.79 5.37 8.16
N PHE A 28 -3.50 4.16 7.66
CA PHE A 28 -4.53 3.14 7.45
C PHE A 28 -5.13 2.64 8.77
N ASN A 29 -4.33 2.54 9.85
CA ASN A 29 -4.86 2.22 11.17
C ASN A 29 -5.91 3.24 11.64
N SER A 30 -5.67 4.53 11.40
CA SER A 30 -6.63 5.58 11.73
C SER A 30 -7.93 5.51 10.92
N CYS A 31 -7.91 4.80 9.78
CA CYS A 31 -9.07 4.51 8.93
C CYS A 31 -9.73 3.15 9.25
N HIS A 32 -9.31 2.47 10.32
CA HIS A 32 -9.72 1.10 10.66
C HIS A 32 -9.38 0.07 9.57
N ILE A 33 -8.22 0.22 8.93
CA ILE A 33 -7.69 -0.66 7.89
C ILE A 33 -6.33 -1.21 8.35
N THR A 34 -6.15 -2.52 8.28
CA THR A 34 -4.83 -3.14 8.43
C THR A 34 -4.11 -3.08 7.09
N LEU A 35 -2.97 -2.38 7.06
CA LEU A 35 -2.00 -2.50 5.98
C LEU A 35 -1.15 -3.76 6.23
N VAL A 36 -1.32 -4.78 5.39
CA VAL A 36 -0.60 -6.06 5.53
C VAL A 36 0.78 -5.96 4.92
N ASP A 37 0.83 -5.49 3.67
CA ASP A 37 2.04 -5.20 2.91
C ASP A 37 1.70 -4.29 1.73
N PHE A 38 2.74 -3.80 1.05
CA PHE A 38 2.61 -2.98 -0.15
C PHE A 38 3.87 -3.05 -1.01
N LYS A 39 3.74 -2.63 -2.27
CA LYS A 39 4.83 -2.43 -3.22
C LYS A 39 5.04 -0.92 -3.43
N LEU A 40 6.30 -0.50 -3.52
CA LEU A 40 6.68 0.83 -3.97
C LEU A 40 7.49 0.75 -5.26
N GLU A 41 7.37 1.77 -6.09
CA GLU A 41 8.31 2.05 -7.16
C GLU A 41 8.91 3.44 -6.99
N PHE A 42 10.18 3.56 -7.34
CA PHE A 42 10.94 4.80 -7.20
C PHE A 42 11.54 5.18 -8.55
N GLY A 43 11.59 6.48 -8.79
CA GLY A 43 12.29 7.07 -9.92
C GLY A 43 13.35 8.07 -9.46
N THR A 44 14.10 8.60 -10.41
CA THR A 44 15.04 9.70 -10.14
C THR A 44 14.68 10.92 -10.96
N LEU A 45 14.77 12.10 -10.35
CA LEU A 45 14.71 13.37 -11.05
C LEU A 45 15.97 13.60 -11.90
N ALA A 46 15.95 14.64 -12.74
CA ALA A 46 17.07 14.97 -13.63
C ALA A 46 18.37 15.30 -12.88
N ASP A 47 18.27 15.75 -11.63
CA ASP A 47 19.41 16.03 -10.74
C ASP A 47 19.89 14.80 -9.95
N GLY A 48 19.28 13.63 -10.17
CA GLY A 48 19.61 12.38 -9.48
C GLY A 48 18.85 12.17 -8.16
N THR A 49 17.96 13.09 -7.75
CA THR A 49 17.15 12.93 -6.53
C THR A 49 16.21 11.74 -6.65
N LEU A 50 16.27 10.82 -5.69
CA LEU A 50 15.37 9.66 -5.59
C LEU A 50 13.99 10.10 -5.09
N VAL A 51 12.93 9.70 -5.80
CA VAL A 51 11.55 10.05 -5.49
C VAL A 51 10.63 8.83 -5.52
N LEU A 52 9.64 8.81 -4.62
CA LEU A 52 8.54 7.85 -4.70
C LEU A 52 7.69 8.16 -5.95
N ALA A 53 7.30 7.11 -6.67
CA ALA A 53 6.52 7.21 -7.90
C ALA A 53 5.33 6.21 -7.87
N ASP A 54 4.83 5.87 -9.07
CA ASP A 54 3.73 4.92 -9.28
C ASP A 54 2.48 5.25 -8.45
N GLU A 55 1.82 4.25 -7.87
CA GLU A 55 0.57 4.41 -7.14
C GLU A 55 0.59 3.75 -5.76
N ILE A 56 -0.20 4.31 -4.84
CA ILE A 56 -0.53 3.72 -3.54
C ILE A 56 -2.04 3.49 -3.53
N SER A 57 -2.46 2.26 -3.79
CA SER A 57 -3.87 1.92 -4.00
C SER A 57 -4.14 0.47 -3.55
N PRO A 58 -5.42 0.02 -3.50
CA PRO A 58 -5.73 -1.39 -3.22
C PRO A 58 -5.18 -2.36 -4.28
N ASP A 59 -4.64 -1.87 -5.40
CA ASP A 59 -3.90 -2.69 -6.37
C ASP A 59 -2.47 -3.01 -5.90
N THR A 60 -1.82 -2.07 -5.21
CA THR A 60 -0.42 -2.13 -4.76
C THR A 60 -0.25 -2.35 -3.25
N CYS A 61 -1.34 -2.28 -2.48
CA CYS A 61 -1.38 -2.54 -1.04
C CYS A 61 -2.37 -3.67 -0.73
N ARG A 62 -1.99 -4.59 0.17
CA ARG A 62 -2.93 -5.51 0.80
C ARG A 62 -3.59 -4.83 2.00
N LEU A 63 -4.92 -4.71 1.94
CA LEU A 63 -5.71 -3.88 2.85
C LEU A 63 -6.86 -4.70 3.41
N TRP A 64 -6.85 -4.88 4.73
CA TRP A 64 -7.86 -5.67 5.43
C TRP A 64 -8.72 -4.80 6.34
N ASN A 65 -10.03 -5.04 6.36
CA ASN A 65 -10.94 -4.44 7.33
C ASN A 65 -10.61 -4.95 8.73
N GLN A 66 -10.24 -4.06 9.66
CA GLN A 66 -9.89 -4.42 11.04
C GLN A 66 -11.07 -5.00 11.83
N ASN A 67 -12.29 -4.62 11.46
CA ASN A 67 -13.51 -4.99 12.17
C ASN A 67 -14.17 -6.28 11.61
N GLU A 68 -13.55 -6.92 10.62
CA GLU A 68 -14.04 -8.17 10.04
C GLU A 68 -13.09 -9.31 10.37
N THR A 69 -13.62 -10.37 10.98
CA THR A 69 -12.84 -11.52 11.42
C THR A 69 -12.82 -12.65 10.39
N ASP A 70 -13.76 -12.67 9.45
CA ASP A 70 -13.77 -13.64 8.35
C ASP A 70 -12.65 -13.35 7.35
N GLU A 71 -11.85 -14.38 7.05
CA GLU A 71 -10.65 -14.26 6.20
C GLU A 71 -10.95 -13.78 4.78
N SER A 72 -12.13 -14.11 4.23
CA SER A 72 -12.52 -13.72 2.88
C SER A 72 -13.19 -12.34 2.85
N ARG A 73 -14.05 -12.05 3.84
CA ARG A 73 -14.82 -10.80 3.88
C ARG A 73 -13.97 -9.61 4.32
N ARG A 74 -12.86 -9.84 5.05
CA ARG A 74 -11.95 -8.76 5.46
C ARG A 74 -11.13 -8.16 4.31
N VAL A 75 -10.94 -8.89 3.21
CA VAL A 75 -10.07 -8.47 2.09
C VAL A 75 -10.76 -7.37 1.29
N MET A 76 -10.12 -6.20 1.19
CA MET A 76 -10.64 -5.03 0.45
C MET A 76 -9.76 -4.65 -0.75
N ASP A 77 -8.69 -5.40 -1.00
CA ASP A 77 -7.70 -5.14 -2.04
C ASP A 77 -7.78 -6.11 -3.23
N LYS A 78 -6.80 -6.04 -4.14
CA LYS A 78 -6.71 -6.87 -5.35
C LYS A 78 -6.70 -8.38 -5.09
N ASP A 79 -6.42 -8.83 -3.86
CA ASP A 79 -6.57 -10.25 -3.52
C ASP A 79 -8.02 -10.74 -3.64
N ARG A 80 -9.03 -9.86 -3.60
CA ARG A 80 -10.42 -10.22 -3.98
C ARG A 80 -10.51 -10.79 -5.39
N PHE A 81 -9.76 -10.21 -6.33
CA PHE A 81 -9.65 -10.70 -7.70
C PHE A 81 -8.78 -11.96 -7.78
N ARG A 82 -7.61 -11.95 -7.13
CA ARG A 82 -6.65 -13.07 -7.23
C ARG A 82 -7.17 -14.39 -6.64
N GLN A 83 -8.07 -14.29 -5.67
CA GLN A 83 -8.62 -15.44 -4.94
C GLN A 83 -10.10 -15.72 -5.28
N ASP A 84 -10.62 -15.11 -6.35
CA ASP A 84 -12.01 -15.29 -6.80
C ASP A 84 -13.08 -15.00 -5.70
N LEU A 85 -12.83 -14.02 -4.83
CA LEU A 85 -13.73 -13.65 -3.73
C LEU A 85 -14.92 -12.78 -4.16
N GLY A 86 -14.94 -12.33 -5.43
CA GLY A 86 -15.95 -11.42 -5.97
C GLY A 86 -15.86 -9.99 -5.41
N ASP A 87 -16.78 -9.12 -5.81
CA ASP A 87 -16.98 -7.77 -5.24
C ASP A 87 -15.72 -6.90 -5.14
N VAL A 88 -14.85 -6.94 -6.15
CA VAL A 88 -13.58 -6.18 -6.18
C VAL A 88 -13.84 -4.68 -6.04
N GLU A 89 -14.73 -4.13 -6.84
CA GLU A 89 -15.11 -2.70 -6.81
C GLU A 89 -15.64 -2.29 -5.43
N SER A 90 -16.46 -3.13 -4.80
CA SER A 90 -16.98 -2.89 -3.45
C SER A 90 -15.87 -2.86 -2.39
N GLY A 91 -14.86 -3.73 -2.51
CA GLY A 91 -13.67 -3.67 -1.66
C GLY A 91 -12.97 -2.31 -1.76
N TYR A 92 -12.78 -1.82 -2.98
CA TYR A 92 -12.08 -0.56 -3.24
C TYR A 92 -12.90 0.63 -2.77
N GLN A 93 -14.23 0.60 -2.97
CA GLN A 93 -15.15 1.60 -2.46
C GLN A 93 -15.11 1.67 -0.93
N GLN A 94 -15.04 0.53 -0.23
CA GLN A 94 -14.90 0.50 1.22
C GLN A 94 -13.60 1.17 1.70
N VAL A 95 -12.48 0.98 0.97
CA VAL A 95 -11.22 1.68 1.28
C VAL A 95 -11.41 3.19 1.13
N LEU A 96 -12.00 3.63 0.03
CA LEU A 96 -12.27 5.05 -0.24
C LEU A 96 -13.17 5.67 0.83
N ASP A 97 -14.29 5.02 1.15
CA ASP A 97 -15.26 5.51 2.14
C ASP A 97 -14.62 5.71 3.52
N ARG A 98 -13.75 4.78 3.94
CA ARG A 98 -13.02 4.86 5.22
C ARG A 98 -12.02 6.00 5.24
N ILE A 99 -11.29 6.21 4.14
CA ILE A 99 -10.35 7.34 4.00
C ILE A 99 -11.09 8.68 4.05
N LEU A 100 -12.20 8.81 3.33
CA LEU A 100 -13.00 10.03 3.32
C LEU A 100 -13.66 10.31 4.68
N ALA A 101 -14.07 9.26 5.40
CA ALA A 101 -14.60 9.41 6.76
C ALA A 101 -13.55 9.89 7.77
N HIS A 102 -12.28 9.56 7.58
CA HIS A 102 -11.18 10.04 8.45
C HIS A 102 -10.78 11.49 8.18
N THR A 103 -11.06 12.01 6.97
CA THR A 103 -10.60 13.33 6.52
C THR A 103 -11.57 14.46 6.90
N ASN A 104 -12.76 14.14 7.44
CA ASN A 104 -13.77 15.08 7.93
C ASN A 104 -13.72 15.23 9.45
#